data_AF-A0A1I5VSN2-F1
#
_entry.id   AF-A0A1I5VSN2-F1
#
_cell.length_a   1.000
_cell.length_b   1.000
_cell.length_c   1.000
_cell.angle_alpha   90.00
_cell.angle_beta   90.00
_cell.angle_gamma   90.00
#
_symmetry.space_group_name_H-M   'P 1'
#
loop_
_entity.id
_entity.type
_entity.pdbx_description
1 polymer ?
#
loop_
_entity_poly.entity_id
_entity_poly.type
_entity_poly.pdbx_seq_one_letter_code
_entity_poly.pdbx_strand_id
1 'polypeptide(L)'
;MHERFEALLDQVERQFRRASSQVSLSTKRYANRRLTEITPKIERVGRENAYQDFLLDHIQQQKEQFQLYREFRDADTEDEEEFLSTRYQDALREKPVCTCSGKFAHNCPLKEGKLPIEVRNDSDIDDGIREFKASHSGQPLVLLDAQQEFAGLIADVEADLRDLIAVLTTDEVPADAPEADAQPAEQPSD
;
A
#
# COMPACT_ATOMS: atom_id res chain seq x y z
N MET A 1 3.98 15.11 -6.35
CA MET A 1 4.32 13.68 -6.16
C MET A 1 4.35 12.93 -7.48
N HIS A 2 3.31 13.07 -8.30
CA HIS A 2 3.16 12.44 -9.62
C HIS A 2 4.39 12.58 -10.53
N GLU A 3 4.95 13.79 -10.67
CA GLU A 3 6.08 14.05 -11.59
C GLU A 3 7.36 13.25 -11.27
N ARG A 4 7.69 13.08 -9.99
CA ARG A 4 8.89 12.33 -9.57
C ARG A 4 8.72 10.84 -9.87
N PHE A 5 7.51 10.34 -9.64
CA PHE A 5 7.16 8.95 -9.89
C PHE A 5 7.21 8.62 -11.38
N GLU A 6 6.59 9.46 -12.22
CA GLU A 6 6.65 9.34 -13.68
C GLU A 6 8.08 9.40 -14.21
N ALA A 7 8.91 10.31 -13.67
CA ALA A 7 10.31 10.42 -14.06
C ALA A 7 11.11 9.13 -13.80
N LEU A 8 10.81 8.40 -12.70
CA LEU A 8 11.45 7.13 -12.38
C LEU A 8 10.98 6.02 -13.34
N LEU A 9 9.68 5.93 -13.63
CA LEU A 9 9.15 4.96 -14.60
C LEU A 9 9.76 5.16 -15.99
N ASP A 10 9.78 6.41 -16.46
CA ASP A 10 10.43 6.79 -17.71
C ASP A 10 11.92 6.41 -17.72
N GLN A 11 12.60 6.56 -16.58
CA GLN A 11 14.01 6.18 -16.46
C GLN A 11 14.19 4.66 -16.53
N VAL A 12 13.35 3.88 -15.86
CA VAL A 12 13.33 2.42 -15.96
C VAL A 12 13.11 1.99 -17.41
N GLU A 13 12.10 2.53 -18.09
CA GLU A 13 11.83 2.22 -19.49
C GLU A 13 13.01 2.53 -20.41
N ARG A 14 13.63 3.71 -20.25
CA ARG A 14 14.84 4.08 -21.00
C ARG A 14 15.97 3.09 -20.76
N GLN A 15 16.17 2.64 -19.52
CA GLN A 15 17.19 1.66 -19.21
C GLN A 15 16.88 0.30 -19.82
N PHE A 16 15.64 -0.18 -19.78
CA PHE A 16 15.25 -1.42 -20.47
C PHE A 16 15.52 -1.37 -21.98
N ARG A 17 15.17 -0.26 -22.64
CA ARG A 17 15.43 -0.09 -24.08
C ARG A 17 16.92 -0.12 -24.40
N ARG A 18 17.76 0.54 -23.60
CA ARG A 18 19.23 0.54 -23.76
C ARG A 18 19.85 -0.82 -23.42
N ALA A 19 19.39 -1.44 -22.34
CA ALA A 19 19.87 -2.71 -21.81
C ALA A 19 19.68 -3.87 -22.79
N SER A 20 18.74 -3.76 -23.73
CA SER A 20 18.41 -4.79 -24.71
C SER A 20 19.64 -5.38 -25.44
N SER A 21 20.71 -4.60 -25.65
CA SER A 21 21.97 -5.07 -26.25
C SER A 21 23.18 -5.13 -25.30
N GLN A 22 23.17 -4.41 -24.17
CA GLN A 22 24.37 -4.21 -23.33
C GLN A 22 24.37 -4.98 -22.00
N VAL A 23 23.20 -5.40 -21.53
CA VAL A 23 23.02 -5.99 -20.19
C VAL A 23 22.91 -7.51 -20.30
N SER A 24 23.49 -8.21 -19.32
CA SER A 24 23.46 -9.68 -19.23
C SER A 24 22.04 -10.23 -19.19
N LEU A 25 21.87 -11.50 -19.59
CA LEU A 25 20.58 -12.18 -19.56
C LEU A 25 20.05 -12.35 -18.13
N SER A 26 20.94 -12.59 -17.16
CA SER A 26 20.60 -12.72 -15.73
C SER A 26 19.98 -11.43 -15.20
N THR A 27 20.60 -10.28 -15.49
CA THR A 27 20.09 -8.97 -15.08
C THR A 27 18.75 -8.66 -15.72
N LYS A 28 18.56 -8.95 -17.01
CA LYS A 28 17.26 -8.79 -17.69
C LYS A 28 16.16 -9.64 -17.06
N ARG A 29 16.46 -10.90 -16.75
CA ARG A 29 15.49 -11.82 -16.11
C ARG A 29 15.10 -11.32 -14.72
N TYR A 30 16.09 -10.92 -13.91
CA TYR A 30 15.85 -10.33 -12.60
C TYR A 30 14.98 -9.07 -12.71
N ALA A 31 15.36 -8.13 -13.58
CA ALA A 31 14.67 -6.86 -13.73
C ALA A 31 13.23 -7.04 -14.23
N ASN A 32 12.99 -7.95 -15.19
CA ASN A 32 11.65 -8.26 -15.67
C ASN A 32 10.76 -8.89 -14.59
N ARG A 33 11.30 -9.84 -13.83
CA ARG A 33 10.59 -10.46 -12.70
C ARG A 33 10.23 -9.39 -11.67
N ARG A 34 11.21 -8.60 -11.24
CA ARG A 34 10.98 -7.56 -10.23
C ARG A 34 10.00 -6.51 -10.72
N LEU A 35 10.08 -6.08 -11.98
CA LEU A 35 9.10 -5.18 -12.58
C LEU A 35 7.70 -5.78 -12.52
N THR A 36 7.54 -7.07 -12.86
CA THR A 36 6.26 -7.78 -12.81
C THR A 36 5.69 -7.82 -11.39
N GLU A 37 6.52 -8.05 -10.37
CA GLU A 37 6.12 -8.05 -8.96
C GLU A 37 5.63 -6.67 -8.48
N ILE A 38 6.25 -5.59 -8.96
CA ILE A 38 5.93 -4.23 -8.49
C ILE A 38 4.88 -3.52 -9.36
N THR A 39 4.59 -4.01 -10.57
CA THR A 39 3.57 -3.45 -11.48
C THR A 39 2.22 -3.22 -10.79
N PRO A 40 1.64 -4.18 -10.02
CA PRO A 40 0.36 -3.93 -9.35
C PRO A 40 0.42 -2.76 -8.35
N LYS A 41 1.57 -2.55 -7.70
CA LYS A 41 1.77 -1.40 -6.80
C LYS A 41 1.88 -0.10 -7.59
N ILE A 42 2.65 -0.10 -8.68
CA ILE A 42 2.78 1.03 -9.62
C ILE A 42 1.41 1.45 -10.14
N GLU A 43 0.63 0.50 -10.65
CA GLU A 43 -0.72 0.74 -11.16
C GLU A 43 -1.68 1.22 -10.07
N ARG A 44 -1.49 0.80 -8.82
CA ARG A 44 -2.31 1.29 -7.71
C ARG A 44 -1.98 2.73 -7.37
N VAL A 45 -0.70 3.09 -7.22
CA VAL A 45 -0.28 4.44 -6.81
C VAL A 45 -0.34 5.48 -7.93
N GLY A 46 -0.26 5.05 -9.20
CA GLY A 46 -0.25 5.92 -10.37
C GLY A 46 -1.63 6.34 -10.89
N ARG A 47 -2.74 5.91 -10.26
CA ARG A 47 -4.09 6.35 -10.64
C ARG A 47 -4.35 7.77 -10.15
N GLU A 48 -5.11 8.54 -10.93
CA GLU A 48 -5.55 9.90 -10.58
C GLU A 48 -6.21 9.97 -9.18
N ASN A 49 -7.00 8.95 -8.83
CA ASN A 49 -7.68 8.84 -7.53
C ASN A 49 -7.06 7.81 -6.59
N ALA A 50 -5.79 7.43 -6.80
CA ALA A 50 -5.12 6.36 -6.04
C ALA A 50 -5.24 6.54 -4.52
N TYR A 51 -5.05 7.76 -4.04
CA TYR A 51 -5.08 8.03 -2.60
C TYR A 51 -6.51 7.99 -2.03
N GLN A 52 -7.51 8.47 -2.79
CA GLN A 52 -8.91 8.40 -2.38
C GLN A 52 -9.40 6.95 -2.31
N ASP A 53 -9.07 6.15 -3.32
CA ASP A 53 -9.40 4.72 -3.37
C ASP A 53 -8.75 4.00 -2.18
N PHE A 54 -7.46 4.28 -1.93
CA PHE A 54 -6.75 3.75 -0.77
C PHE A 54 -7.42 4.14 0.56
N LEU A 55 -7.80 5.41 0.72
CA LEU A 55 -8.47 5.89 1.93
C LEU A 55 -9.78 5.14 2.19
N LEU A 56 -10.60 4.94 1.16
CA LEU A 56 -11.87 4.24 1.31
C LEU A 56 -11.66 2.79 1.73
N ASP A 57 -10.79 2.06 1.04
CA ASP A 57 -10.45 0.67 1.36
C ASP A 57 -9.90 0.56 2.78
N HIS A 58 -8.95 1.44 3.12
CA HIS A 58 -8.29 1.46 4.43
C HIS A 58 -9.29 1.76 5.55
N ILE A 59 -10.19 2.74 5.38
CA ILE A 59 -11.22 3.06 6.39
C ILE A 59 -12.15 1.86 6.64
N GLN A 60 -12.58 1.17 5.58
CA GLN A 60 -13.45 0.00 5.70
C GLN A 60 -12.73 -1.15 6.43
N GLN A 61 -11.51 -1.48 5.99
CA GLN A 61 -10.68 -2.51 6.61
C GLN A 61 -10.44 -2.21 8.10
N GLN A 62 -10.00 -1.00 8.44
CA GLN A 62 -9.70 -0.61 9.81
C GLN A 62 -10.94 -0.59 10.72
N LYS A 63 -12.12 -0.28 10.17
CA LYS A 63 -13.38 -0.38 10.90
C LYS A 63 -13.71 -1.83 11.22
N GLU A 64 -13.63 -2.72 10.23
CA GLU A 64 -13.91 -4.16 10.42
C GLU A 64 -12.94 -4.76 11.46
N GLN A 65 -11.66 -4.43 11.36
CA GLN A 65 -10.64 -4.85 12.31
C GLN A 65 -10.93 -4.36 13.74
N PHE A 66 -11.38 -3.11 13.90
CA PHE A 66 -11.76 -2.57 15.21
C PHE A 66 -13.06 -3.20 15.76
N GLN A 67 -14.01 -3.54 14.89
CA GLN A 67 -15.23 -4.24 15.30
C GLN A 67 -14.92 -5.63 15.83
N LEU A 68 -14.11 -6.40 15.10
CA LEU A 68 -13.63 -7.72 15.52
C LEU A 68 -12.86 -7.64 16.83
N TYR A 69 -11.98 -6.65 16.98
CA TYR A 69 -11.27 -6.41 18.23
C TYR A 69 -12.22 -6.17 19.41
N ARG A 70 -13.29 -5.38 19.21
CA ARG A 70 -14.28 -5.13 20.26
C ARG A 70 -15.10 -6.36 20.62
N GLU A 71 -15.55 -7.12 19.61
CA GLU A 71 -16.28 -8.37 19.82
C GLU A 71 -15.44 -9.37 20.60
N PHE A 72 -14.17 -9.50 20.24
CA PHE A 72 -13.20 -10.32 20.96
C PHE A 72 -13.04 -9.86 22.42
N ARG A 73 -12.76 -8.57 22.64
CA ARG A 73 -12.54 -8.03 23.99
C ARG A 73 -13.77 -8.14 24.90
N ASP A 74 -14.97 -8.08 24.34
CA ASP A 74 -16.22 -8.19 25.09
C ASP A 74 -16.68 -9.66 25.24
N ALA A 75 -16.08 -10.61 24.50
CA ALA A 75 -16.27 -12.04 24.69
C ALA A 75 -15.45 -12.50 25.90
N ASP A 76 -16.14 -12.85 26.98
CA ASP A 76 -15.57 -13.44 28.20
C ASP A 76 -15.14 -14.90 27.94
N THR A 77 -14.25 -15.10 26.97
CA THR A 77 -13.77 -16.41 26.54
C THR A 77 -12.45 -16.71 27.23
N GLU A 78 -12.43 -17.78 28.04
CA GLU A 78 -11.22 -18.28 28.72
C GLU A 78 -10.13 -18.76 27.73
N ASP A 79 -10.48 -18.94 26.45
CA ASP A 79 -9.57 -19.38 25.37
C ASP A 79 -9.13 -18.21 24.46
N GLU A 80 -8.46 -17.20 25.02
CA GLU A 80 -7.93 -16.04 24.28
C GLU A 80 -6.88 -16.43 23.21
N GLU A 81 -6.11 -17.50 23.43
CA GLU A 81 -4.99 -17.90 22.57
C GLU A 81 -5.42 -18.60 21.27
N GLU A 82 -6.46 -19.43 21.30
CA GLU A 82 -6.86 -20.23 20.12
C GLU A 82 -7.53 -19.35 19.05
N PHE A 83 -8.35 -18.38 19.48
CA PHE A 83 -9.11 -17.49 18.58
C PHE A 83 -8.21 -16.52 17.81
N LEU A 84 -7.14 -16.02 18.42
CA LEU A 84 -6.21 -15.09 17.77
C LEU A 84 -5.28 -15.78 16.77
N SER A 85 -5.05 -17.10 16.90
CA SER A 85 -3.95 -17.79 16.23
C SER A 85 -4.14 -18.12 14.74
N THR A 86 -5.38 -18.17 14.22
CA THR A 86 -5.62 -18.72 12.87
C THR A 86 -6.18 -17.75 11.84
N ARG A 87 -6.66 -16.56 12.22
CA ARG A 87 -7.25 -15.60 11.26
C ARG A 87 -6.77 -14.15 11.36
N TYR A 88 -6.19 -13.72 12.49
CA TYR A 88 -6.04 -12.29 12.77
C TYR A 88 -4.72 -11.87 13.46
N GLN A 89 -3.71 -12.75 13.55
CA GLN A 89 -2.49 -12.50 14.33
C GLN A 89 -1.81 -11.15 14.08
N ASP A 90 -1.89 -10.61 12.86
CA ASP A 90 -1.20 -9.36 12.49
C ASP A 90 -2.13 -8.18 12.15
N ALA A 91 -3.46 -8.32 12.32
CA ALA A 91 -4.40 -7.42 11.66
C ALA A 91 -5.52 -6.85 12.55
N LEU A 92 -5.49 -7.00 13.88
CA LEU A 92 -6.51 -6.36 14.72
C LEU A 92 -6.15 -4.90 15.02
N ARG A 93 -7.13 -4.01 14.83
CA ARG A 93 -7.00 -2.60 15.21
C ARG A 93 -7.51 -2.43 16.64
N GLU A 94 -6.61 -2.14 17.57
CA GLU A 94 -6.98 -1.91 18.98
C GLU A 94 -7.60 -0.51 19.20
N LYS A 95 -7.11 0.49 18.46
CA LYS A 95 -7.56 1.89 18.58
C LYS A 95 -8.82 2.12 17.77
N PRO A 96 -9.74 3.00 18.19
CA PRO A 96 -10.89 3.33 17.37
C PRO A 96 -10.47 4.01 16.06
N VAL A 97 -11.30 3.90 15.03
CA VAL A 97 -11.12 4.64 13.77
C VAL A 97 -11.20 6.16 13.99
N CYS A 98 -11.99 6.60 14.97
CA CYS A 98 -12.08 7.99 15.40
C CYS A 98 -12.41 8.08 16.90
N THR A 99 -11.82 9.05 17.60
CA THR A 99 -12.01 9.25 19.04
C THR A 99 -13.24 10.09 19.43
N CYS A 100 -14.02 10.58 18.46
CA CYS A 100 -15.21 11.39 18.74
C CYS A 100 -16.23 10.63 19.62
N SER A 101 -16.91 11.34 20.52
CA SER A 101 -17.86 10.77 21.48
C SER A 101 -19.17 11.56 21.53
N GLY A 102 -20.17 11.04 22.26
CA GLY A 102 -21.45 11.71 22.46
C GLY A 102 -22.25 11.91 21.17
N LYS A 103 -22.88 13.08 21.02
CA LYS A 103 -23.77 13.39 19.89
C LYS A 103 -23.09 13.29 18.51
N PHE A 104 -21.78 13.49 18.45
CA PHE A 104 -21.00 13.42 17.21
C PHE A 104 -20.58 12.00 16.84
N ALA A 105 -20.62 11.05 17.78
CA ALA A 105 -20.20 9.67 17.52
C ALA A 105 -21.16 8.92 16.59
N HIS A 106 -22.47 9.17 16.70
CA HIS A 106 -23.49 8.44 15.96
C HIS A 106 -23.52 8.77 14.46
N ASN A 107 -23.06 9.97 14.08
CA ASN A 107 -23.06 10.45 12.69
C ASN A 107 -21.63 10.63 12.16
N CYS A 108 -20.63 9.98 12.78
CA CYS A 108 -19.25 10.10 12.34
C CYS A 108 -19.04 9.21 11.09
N PRO A 109 -18.74 9.77 9.91
CA PRO A 109 -18.61 8.99 8.68
C PRO A 109 -17.51 7.92 8.78
N LEU A 110 -16.41 8.20 9.49
CA LEU A 110 -15.33 7.25 9.69
C LEU A 110 -15.77 6.01 10.47
N LYS A 111 -16.61 6.18 11.51
CA LYS A 111 -17.18 5.05 12.26
C LYS A 111 -18.17 4.24 11.44
N GLU A 112 -18.78 4.86 10.42
CA GLU A 112 -19.63 4.18 9.45
C GLU A 112 -18.84 3.49 8.34
N GLY A 113 -17.53 3.72 8.23
CA GLY A 113 -16.70 3.14 7.16
C GLY A 113 -16.76 3.96 5.87
N LYS A 114 -17.03 5.27 5.99
CA LYS A 114 -17.22 6.19 4.87
C LYS A 114 -16.20 7.31 4.91
N LEU A 115 -15.86 7.81 3.73
CA LEU A 115 -15.06 9.02 3.59
C LEU A 115 -15.91 10.26 3.97
N PRO A 116 -15.40 11.20 4.79
CA PRO A 116 -16.09 12.46 5.08
C PRO A 116 -16.36 13.26 3.80
N ILE A 117 -17.40 14.11 3.83
CA ILE A 117 -17.80 14.88 2.63
C ILE A 117 -16.75 15.93 2.27
N GLU A 118 -16.12 16.51 3.27
CA GLU A 118 -15.01 17.46 3.15
C GLU A 118 -13.86 16.82 2.37
N VAL A 119 -13.45 15.60 2.77
CA VAL A 119 -12.38 14.85 2.10
C VAL A 119 -12.76 14.41 0.69
N ARG A 120 -14.01 14.01 0.48
CA ARG A 120 -14.47 13.48 -0.82
C ARG A 120 -14.62 14.56 -1.89
N ASN A 121 -15.01 15.77 -1.49
CA ASN A 121 -15.35 16.84 -2.42
C ASN A 121 -14.18 17.82 -2.66
N ASP A 122 -13.14 17.77 -1.83
CA ASP A 122 -11.96 18.62 -2.03
C ASP A 122 -11.14 18.11 -3.23
N SER A 123 -10.57 19.06 -3.98
CA SER A 123 -9.60 18.78 -5.04
C SER A 123 -8.24 18.33 -4.48
N ASP A 124 -7.94 18.69 -3.25
CA ASP A 124 -6.78 18.23 -2.49
C ASP A 124 -7.25 17.48 -1.24
N ILE A 125 -7.02 16.17 -1.25
CA ILE A 125 -7.46 15.26 -0.18
C ILE A 125 -6.85 15.68 1.17
N ASP A 126 -5.61 16.18 1.21
CA ASP A 126 -4.97 16.59 2.45
C ASP A 126 -5.61 17.85 3.03
N ASP A 127 -6.09 18.76 2.18
CA ASP A 127 -6.86 19.93 2.58
C ASP A 127 -8.23 19.50 3.13
N GLY A 128 -8.93 18.58 2.45
CA GLY A 128 -10.19 18.03 2.93
C GLY A 128 -10.05 17.28 4.27
N ILE A 129 -8.95 16.55 4.50
CA ILE A 129 -8.63 15.92 5.80
C ILE A 129 -8.41 16.98 6.87
N ARG A 130 -7.72 18.08 6.54
CA ARG A 130 -7.46 19.19 7.46
C ARG A 130 -8.74 19.91 7.83
N GLU A 131 -9.63 20.16 6.86
CA GLU A 131 -10.95 20.77 7.08
C GLU A 131 -11.81 19.88 7.98
N PHE A 132 -11.92 18.58 7.66
CA PHE A 132 -12.64 17.62 8.50
C PHE A 132 -12.10 17.62 9.93
N LYS A 133 -10.77 17.61 10.10
CA LYS A 133 -10.15 17.66 11.44
C LYS A 133 -10.46 18.95 12.19
N ALA A 134 -10.59 20.08 11.49
CA ALA A 134 -10.90 21.37 12.10
C ALA A 134 -12.37 21.47 12.54
N SER A 135 -13.30 20.86 11.80
CA SER A 135 -14.74 20.89 12.09
C SER A 135 -15.22 19.72 12.96
N HIS A 136 -14.43 18.66 13.09
CA HIS A 136 -14.79 17.45 13.83
C HIS A 136 -14.36 17.48 15.29
N SER A 137 -15.23 17.02 16.21
CA SER A 137 -15.00 17.09 17.66
C SER A 137 -14.05 16.02 18.21
N GLY A 138 -13.44 15.19 17.36
CA GLY A 138 -12.58 14.08 17.74
C GLY A 138 -11.39 13.94 16.81
N GLN A 139 -10.50 12.99 17.12
CA GLN A 139 -9.32 12.72 16.30
C GLN A 139 -9.62 11.62 15.28
N PRO A 140 -9.50 11.90 13.97
CA PRO A 140 -9.72 10.91 12.92
C PRO A 140 -8.49 10.03 12.73
N LEU A 141 -8.20 9.16 13.69
CA LEU A 141 -6.98 8.35 13.71
C LEU A 141 -6.76 7.57 12.41
N VAL A 142 -7.82 6.96 11.86
CA VAL A 142 -7.74 6.18 10.62
C VAL A 142 -7.28 6.98 9.40
N LEU A 143 -7.59 8.28 9.34
CA LEU A 143 -7.13 9.13 8.23
C LEU A 143 -5.63 9.44 8.36
N LEU A 144 -5.14 9.61 9.59
CA LEU A 144 -3.72 9.85 9.86
C LEU A 144 -2.89 8.60 9.59
N ASP A 145 -3.39 7.43 10.01
CA ASP A 145 -2.78 6.14 9.73
C ASP A 145 -2.70 5.93 8.21
N ALA A 146 -3.79 6.19 7.48
CA ALA A 146 -3.83 6.09 6.03
C ALA A 146 -2.84 7.02 5.31
N GLN A 147 -2.67 8.27 5.77
CA GLN A 147 -1.65 9.19 5.23
C GLN A 147 -0.25 8.57 5.35
N GLN A 148 0.08 8.03 6.52
CA GLN A 148 1.39 7.43 6.77
C GLN A 148 1.60 6.15 5.95
N GLU A 149 0.61 5.27 5.90
CA GLU A 149 0.71 4.01 5.16
C GLU A 149 0.79 4.23 3.64
N PHE A 150 0.00 5.15 3.10
CA PHE A 150 0.06 5.47 1.67
C PHE A 150 1.40 6.10 1.28
N ALA A 151 1.92 7.01 2.11
CA ALA A 151 3.26 7.57 1.92
C ALA A 151 4.34 6.47 1.96
N GLY A 152 4.20 5.49 2.86
CA GLY A 152 5.05 4.30 2.89
C GLY A 152 4.98 3.49 1.60
N LEU A 153 3.77 3.21 1.10
CA LEU A 153 3.56 2.49 -0.17
C LEU A 153 4.24 3.20 -1.35
N ILE A 154 4.14 4.52 -1.43
CA ILE A 154 4.81 5.31 -2.48
C ILE A 154 6.34 5.20 -2.34
N ALA A 155 6.85 5.34 -1.12
CA ALA A 155 8.28 5.25 -0.84
C ALA A 155 8.84 3.87 -1.22
N ASP A 156 8.11 2.80 -0.93
CA ASP A 156 8.46 1.43 -1.30
C ASP A 156 8.55 1.27 -2.83
N VAL A 157 7.54 1.77 -3.57
CA VAL A 157 7.56 1.69 -5.03
C VAL A 157 8.70 2.53 -5.62
N GLU A 158 8.96 3.73 -5.07
CA GLU A 158 10.09 4.53 -5.50
C GLU A 158 11.44 3.86 -5.24
N ALA A 159 11.59 3.16 -4.10
CA ALA A 159 12.78 2.38 -3.78
C ALA A 159 12.96 1.23 -4.78
N ASP A 160 11.90 0.47 -5.02
CA ASP A 160 11.88 -0.64 -5.99
C ASP A 160 12.28 -0.17 -7.41
N LEU A 161 11.78 0.98 -7.86
CA LEU A 161 12.13 1.55 -9.15
C LEU A 161 13.60 2.00 -9.21
N ARG A 162 14.14 2.58 -8.13
CA ARG A 162 15.56 2.97 -8.05
C ARG A 162 16.48 1.76 -8.07
N ASP A 163 16.12 0.70 -7.36
CA ASP A 163 16.88 -0.55 -7.36
C ASP A 163 16.92 -1.18 -8.74
N LEU A 164 15.78 -1.19 -9.45
CA LEU A 164 15.72 -1.60 -10.86
C LEU A 164 16.63 -0.78 -11.76
N ILE A 165 16.63 0.55 -11.61
CA ILE A 165 17.52 1.44 -12.37
C ILE A 165 18.98 1.10 -12.08
N ALA A 166 19.34 0.90 -10.80
CA ALA A 166 20.69 0.58 -10.39
C ALA A 166 21.16 -0.74 -11.02
N VAL A 167 20.37 -1.81 -10.88
CA VAL A 167 20.66 -3.14 -11.43
C VAL A 167 20.82 -3.10 -12.96
N LEU A 168 19.93 -2.40 -13.67
CA LEU A 168 20.04 -2.23 -15.12
C LEU A 168 21.24 -1.38 -15.55
N THR A 169 21.75 -0.51 -14.67
CA THR A 169 22.89 0.36 -14.96
C THR A 169 24.22 -0.32 -14.69
N THR A 170 24.33 -1.11 -13.61
CA THR A 170 25.56 -1.79 -13.21
C THR A 170 25.73 -3.17 -13.84
N ASP A 171 24.64 -3.77 -14.34
CA ASP A 171 24.59 -5.18 -14.75
C ASP A 171 24.93 -6.15 -13.60
N GLU A 172 24.65 -5.75 -12.36
CA GLU A 172 24.88 -6.55 -11.16
C GLU A 172 23.54 -6.92 -10.50
N VAL A 173 23.29 -8.23 -10.38
CA VAL A 173 22.12 -8.75 -9.67
C VAL A 173 22.46 -8.88 -8.18
N PRO A 174 21.58 -8.45 -7.25
CA PRO A 174 21.80 -8.62 -5.82
C PRO A 174 22.05 -10.09 -5.44
N ALA A 175 23.02 -10.33 -4.57
CA ALA A 175 23.42 -11.70 -4.18
C ALA A 175 22.33 -12.47 -3.42
N ASP A 176 21.42 -11.75 -2.78
CA ASP A 176 20.24 -12.23 -2.08
C ASP A 176 19.00 -12.33 -2.98
N ALA A 177 19.12 -11.97 -4.26
CA ALA A 177 18.02 -12.15 -5.21
C ALA A 177 17.64 -13.64 -5.25
N PRO A 178 16.35 -13.99 -5.11
CA PRO A 178 15.93 -15.37 -5.24
C PRO A 178 16.40 -15.88 -6.59
N GLU A 179 17.12 -17.02 -6.60
CA GLU A 179 17.60 -17.66 -7.81
C GLU A 179 16.42 -17.71 -8.76
N ALA A 180 16.53 -17.01 -9.89
CA ALA A 180 15.48 -17.03 -10.89
C ALA A 180 15.36 -18.47 -11.32
N ASP A 181 14.27 -19.13 -10.88
CA ASP A 181 13.98 -20.55 -11.09
C ASP A 181 14.61 -20.96 -12.40
N ALA A 182 15.63 -21.82 -12.31
CA ALA A 182 16.30 -22.36 -13.48
C ALA A 182 15.22 -23.02 -14.32
N GLN A 183 14.68 -22.29 -15.30
CA GLN A 183 13.69 -22.83 -16.22
C GLN A 183 14.30 -24.13 -16.75
N PRO A 184 13.63 -25.29 -16.53
CA PRO A 184 14.15 -26.55 -17.02
C PRO A 184 14.38 -26.36 -18.51
N ALA A 185 15.63 -26.55 -18.94
CA ALA A 185 16.04 -26.35 -20.32
C ALA A 185 15.00 -27.04 -21.21
N GLU A 186 14.32 -26.26 -22.04
CA GLU A 186 13.37 -26.80 -23.03
C GLU A 186 14.10 -27.91 -23.76
N GLN A 187 13.71 -29.16 -23.49
CA GLN A 187 14.29 -30.29 -24.17
C GLN A 187 13.95 -30.13 -25.66
N PRO A 188 14.94 -30.23 -26.56
CA PRO A 188 14.68 -30.14 -27.98
C PRO A 188 13.64 -31.21 -28.33
N SER A 189 12.50 -30.77 -28.85
CA SER A 189 11.50 -31.65 -29.44
C SER A 189 12.07 -32.21 -30.73
N ASP A 190 12.32 -33.53 -30.72
CA ASP A 190 12.73 -34.34 -31.89
C ASP A 190 11.68 -34.34 -33.01
#